data_AF-A0A538DAB2-F1
#
_entry.id   AF-A0A538DAB2-F1
#
_cell.length_a   1.000
_cell.length_b   1.000
_cell.length_c   1.000
_cell.angle_alpha   90.00
_cell.angle_beta   90.00
_cell.angle_gamma   90.00
#
_symmetry.space_group_name_H-M   'P 1'
#
loop_
_entity.id
_entity.type
_entity.pdbx_description
1 polymer ?
#
loop_
_entity_poly.entity_id
_entity_poly.type
_entity_poly.pdbx_seq_one_letter_code
_entity_poly.pdbx_strand_id
1 'polypeptide(L)'
;MPEHKIGNREEWQAARDELAKLEAEQAEQNDEVKRKRLELPWVPVEKKYEFDTEDGKKTLAELFDGRSQLLAYNIMFGPDYTNGACPGCTSL
;
A
#
# COMPACT_ATOMS: atom_id res chain seq x y z
N MET A 1 8.53 -34.49 9.94
CA MET A 1 7.40 -33.86 9.23
C MET A 1 6.48 -33.30 10.29
N PRO A 2 6.01 -32.05 10.19
CA PRO A 2 5.10 -31.53 11.21
C PRO A 2 3.86 -32.41 11.29
N GLU A 3 3.52 -32.86 12.51
CA GLU A 3 2.30 -33.62 12.77
C GLU A 3 1.11 -32.67 12.65
N HIS A 4 0.27 -32.90 11.64
CA HIS A 4 -0.95 -32.15 11.47
C HIS A 4 -2.10 -32.89 12.16
N LYS A 5 -2.84 -32.19 13.02
CA LYS A 5 -4.10 -32.71 13.57
C LYS A 5 -5.10 -32.88 12.42
N ILE A 6 -5.49 -34.12 12.12
CA ILE A 6 -6.58 -34.43 11.19
C ILE A 6 -7.88 -34.41 12.01
N GLY A 7 -8.80 -33.51 11.66
CA GLY A 7 -10.11 -33.40 12.29
C GLY A 7 -11.25 -33.67 11.31
N ASN A 8 -12.45 -33.89 11.83
CA ASN A 8 -13.66 -34.00 11.02
C ASN A 8 -14.21 -32.60 10.68
N ARG A 9 -15.32 -32.55 9.91
CA ARG A 9 -15.91 -31.29 9.43
C ARG A 9 -16.38 -30.38 10.56
N GLU A 10 -16.95 -30.94 11.62
CA GLU A 10 -17.49 -30.20 12.75
C GLU A 10 -16.36 -29.60 13.61
N GLU A 11 -15.32 -30.38 13.87
CA GLU A 11 -14.12 -29.91 14.57
C GLU A 11 -13.41 -28.79 13.80
N TRP A 12 -13.32 -28.92 12.48
CA TRP A 12 -12.76 -27.87 11.62
C TRP A 12 -13.61 -26.60 11.66
N GLN A 13 -14.95 -26.73 11.60
CA GLN A 13 -15.84 -25.57 11.62
C GLN A 13 -15.73 -24.82 12.95
N ALA A 14 -15.75 -25.53 14.07
CA ALA A 14 -15.57 -24.91 15.38
C ALA A 14 -14.22 -24.18 15.50
N ALA A 15 -13.13 -24.78 15.03
CA ALA A 15 -11.82 -24.12 15.01
C ALA A 15 -11.80 -22.89 14.07
N ARG A 16 -12.50 -22.96 12.94
CA ARG A 16 -12.61 -21.85 11.98
C ARG A 16 -13.41 -20.68 12.53
N ASP A 17 -14.46 -20.96 13.29
CA ASP A 17 -15.30 -19.95 13.93
C ASP A 17 -14.53 -19.20 15.02
N GLU A 18 -13.72 -19.91 15.81
CA GLU A 18 -12.82 -19.25 16.77
C GLU A 18 -11.74 -18.40 16.07
N LEU A 19 -11.16 -18.90 14.98
CA LEU A 19 -10.23 -18.11 14.17
C LEU A 19 -10.90 -16.86 13.57
N ALA A 20 -12.17 -16.97 13.13
CA ALA A 20 -12.90 -15.86 12.53
C ALA A 20 -13.04 -14.67 13.50
N LYS A 21 -13.20 -14.94 14.80
CA LYS A 21 -13.25 -13.90 15.83
C LYS A 21 -11.93 -13.13 15.92
N LEU A 22 -10.80 -13.86 15.96
CA LEU A 22 -9.46 -13.25 15.98
C LEU A 22 -9.18 -12.44 14.71
N GLU A 23 -9.61 -12.93 13.54
CA GLU A 23 -9.49 -12.21 12.27
C GLU A 23 -10.35 -10.92 12.27
N ALA A 24 -11.54 -10.96 12.87
CA ALA A 24 -12.40 -9.79 13.00
C ALA A 24 -11.78 -8.73 13.92
N GLU A 25 -11.24 -9.13 15.08
CA GLU A 25 -10.50 -8.24 15.98
C GLU A 25 -9.29 -7.61 15.27
N GLN A 26 -8.54 -8.39 14.48
CA GLN A 26 -7.44 -7.88 13.68
C GLN A 26 -7.90 -6.82 12.67
N ALA A 27 -9.05 -7.02 12.04
CA ALA A 27 -9.60 -6.06 11.09
C ALA A 27 -9.93 -4.71 11.78
N GLU A 28 -10.55 -4.75 12.95
CA GLU A 28 -10.84 -3.53 13.74
C GLU A 28 -9.55 -2.79 14.13
N GLN A 29 -8.52 -3.53 14.57
CA GLN A 29 -7.22 -2.94 14.91
C GLN A 29 -6.54 -2.31 13.69
N ASN A 30 -6.62 -2.95 12.53
CA ASN A 30 -6.10 -2.40 11.28
C ASN A 30 -6.79 -1.09 10.89
N ASP A 31 -8.10 -1.00 11.07
CA ASP A 31 -8.87 0.22 10.81
C ASP A 31 -8.51 1.34 11.79
N GLU A 32 -8.32 1.02 13.08
CA GLU A 32 -7.82 1.98 14.07
C GLU A 32 -6.43 2.51 13.70
N VAL A 33 -5.50 1.63 13.33
CA VAL A 33 -4.16 2.02 12.88
C VAL A 33 -4.24 2.91 11.64
N LYS A 34 -5.09 2.57 10.68
CA LYS A 34 -5.31 3.38 9.47
C LYS A 34 -5.81 4.77 9.83
N ARG A 35 -6.82 4.87 10.70
CA ARG A 35 -7.34 6.16 11.18
C ARG A 35 -6.25 6.99 11.86
N LYS A 36 -5.51 6.41 12.80
CA LYS A 36 -4.40 7.09 13.50
C LYS A 36 -3.31 7.58 12.55
N ARG A 37 -2.99 6.83 11.49
CA ARG A 37 -2.03 7.25 10.45
C ARG A 37 -2.51 8.48 9.69
N LEU A 38 -3.81 8.54 9.37
CA LEU A 38 -4.41 9.69 8.68
C LEU A 38 -4.51 10.93 9.57
N GLU A 39 -4.59 10.73 10.89
CA GLU A 39 -4.62 11.78 11.91
C GLU A 39 -3.23 12.30 12.31
N LEU A 40 -2.14 11.69 11.81
CA LEU A 40 -0.79 12.18 12.11
C LEU A 40 -0.63 13.64 11.67
N PRO A 41 0.14 14.46 12.44
CA PRO A 41 0.38 15.84 12.08
C PRO A 41 1.00 15.96 10.68
N TRP A 42 0.45 16.90 9.91
CA TRP A 42 0.93 17.17 8.56
C TRP A 42 2.19 18.01 8.63
N VAL A 43 3.22 17.62 7.89
CA VAL A 43 4.47 18.38 7.78
C VAL A 43 4.45 19.13 6.46
N PRO A 44 4.65 20.46 6.46
CA PRO A 44 4.70 21.23 5.22
C PRO A 44 5.89 20.80 4.38
N VAL A 45 5.66 20.64 3.08
CA VAL A 45 6.74 20.44 2.11
C VAL A 45 7.34 21.81 1.80
N GLU A 46 8.40 22.18 2.50
CA GLU A 46 9.06 23.48 2.32
C GLU A 46 9.94 23.51 1.07
N LYS A 47 10.42 22.34 0.63
CA LYS A 47 11.27 22.24 -0.55
C LYS A 47 10.43 22.48 -1.81
N LYS A 48 10.86 23.45 -2.61
CA LYS A 48 10.31 23.67 -3.96
C LYS A 48 10.81 22.57 -4.90
N TYR A 49 9.95 21.61 -5.21
CA TYR A 49 10.21 20.58 -6.21
C TYR A 49 9.76 21.05 -7.59
N GLU A 50 10.55 20.71 -8.61
CA GLU A 50 10.22 20.87 -10.02
C GLU A 50 10.31 19.51 -10.72
N PHE A 51 9.31 19.19 -11.52
CA PHE A 51 9.16 17.94 -12.23
C PHE A 51 9.08 18.21 -13.73
N ASP A 52 9.67 17.32 -14.52
CA ASP A 52 9.48 17.30 -15.97
C ASP A 52 8.13 16.66 -16.32
N THR A 53 7.35 17.36 -17.14
CA THR A 53 6.07 16.88 -17.67
C THR A 53 6.01 17.12 -19.17
N GLU A 54 5.01 16.55 -19.85
CA GLU A 54 4.82 16.73 -21.30
C GLU A 54 4.58 18.21 -21.68
N ASP A 55 3.99 19.01 -20.79
CA ASP A 55 3.76 20.45 -20.98
C ASP A 55 4.93 21.32 -20.49
N GLY A 56 6.07 20.73 -20.13
CA GLY A 56 7.21 21.41 -19.54
C GLY A 56 7.35 21.21 -18.03
N LYS A 57 8.13 22.08 -17.37
CA LYS A 57 8.39 22.00 -15.93
C LYS A 57 7.14 22.38 -15.13
N LYS A 58 6.78 21.57 -14.12
CA LYS A 58 5.71 21.87 -13.15
C LYS A 58 6.20 21.68 -11.72
N THR A 59 5.68 22.47 -10.80
CA THR A 59 5.90 22.32 -9.35
C THR A 59 5.04 21.20 -8.78
N LEU A 60 5.37 20.72 -7.56
CA LEU A 60 4.56 19.71 -6.88
C LEU A 60 3.08 20.12 -6.76
N ALA A 61 2.80 21.40 -6.45
CA ALA A 61 1.44 21.90 -6.32
C ALA A 61 0.69 21.93 -7.66
N GLU A 62 1.37 22.28 -8.75
CA GLU A 62 0.78 22.31 -10.09
C GLU A 62 0.41 20.90 -10.60
N LEU A 63 1.10 19.85 -10.15
CA LEU A 63 0.73 18.46 -10.49
C LEU A 63 -0.66 18.05 -9.98
N PHE A 64 -1.21 18.73 -8.97
CA PHE A 64 -2.56 18.46 -8.48
C PHE A 64 -3.65 18.92 -9.45
N ASP A 65 -3.36 19.88 -10.35
CA ASP A 65 -4.29 20.36 -11.37
C ASP A 65 -5.69 20.70 -10.80
N GLY A 66 -5.72 21.45 -9.69
CA GLY A 66 -6.95 21.85 -9.00
C GLY A 66 -7.65 20.74 -8.19
N ARG A 67 -7.07 19.54 -8.10
CA ARG A 67 -7.62 18.41 -7.34
C ARG A 67 -7.09 18.40 -5.91
N SER A 68 -7.80 17.72 -5.01
CA SER A 68 -7.40 17.55 -3.62
C SER A 68 -6.42 16.40 -3.38
N GLN A 69 -6.19 15.55 -4.38
CA GLN A 69 -5.35 14.35 -4.28
C GLN A 69 -4.51 14.16 -5.54
N LEU A 70 -3.25 13.78 -5.33
CA LEU A 70 -2.30 13.39 -6.37
C LEU A 70 -1.96 11.91 -6.15
N LEU A 71 -2.16 11.08 -7.18
CA LEU A 71 -1.68 9.70 -7.18
C LEU A 71 -0.32 9.66 -7.88
N ALA A 72 0.71 9.23 -7.17
CA ALA A 72 2.04 9.06 -7.73
C ALA A 72 2.33 7.56 -7.93
N TYR A 73 2.71 7.19 -9.15
CA TYR A 73 3.22 5.86 -9.46
C TYR A 73 4.71 5.97 -9.79
N ASN A 74 5.55 5.26 -9.02
CA ASN A 74 6.99 5.32 -9.18
C ASN A 74 7.47 4.14 -10.02
N ILE A 75 7.94 4.42 -11.22
CA ILE A 75 8.57 3.44 -12.10
C ILE A 75 10.08 3.55 -11.93
N MET A 76 10.70 2.52 -11.39
CA MET A 76 12.13 2.51 -11.08
C MET A 76 12.93 1.82 -12.18
N PHE A 77 14.01 2.47 -12.63
CA PHE A 77 14.98 1.91 -13.58
C PHE A 77 16.30 1.65 -12.83
N GLY A 78 16.63 0.37 -12.64
CA GLY A 78 17.88 -0.04 -12.01
C GLY A 78 19.03 -0.08 -13.01
N PRO A 79 20.29 0.11 -12.56
CA PRO A 79 21.47 0.11 -13.45
C PRO A 79 21.68 -1.23 -14.18
N ASP A 80 21.24 -2.34 -13.57
CA ASP A 80 21.38 -3.68 -14.14
C ASP A 80 20.13 -4.11 -14.95
N TYR A 81 19.13 -3.24 -15.09
CA TYR A 81 17.89 -3.59 -15.80
C TYR A 81 18.07 -3.37 -17.29
N THR A 82 18.23 -4.47 -18.02
CA THR A 82 18.50 -4.48 -19.46
C THR A 82 17.24 -4.31 -20.31
N ASN A 83 16.08 -4.73 -19.80
CA ASN A 83 14.79 -4.65 -20.49
C ASN A 83 13.77 -3.87 -19.65
N GLY A 84 13.79 -2.54 -19.78
CA GLY A 84 12.78 -1.67 -19.19
C GLY A 84 12.91 -1.45 -17.68
N ALA A 85 11.83 -0.99 -17.06
CA ALA A 85 11.77 -0.71 -15.62
C ALA A 85 11.59 -1.99 -14.79
N CYS A 86 11.76 -1.87 -13.47
CA CYS A 86 11.63 -2.95 -12.49
C CYS A 86 10.42 -3.86 -12.80
N PRO A 87 10.60 -5.20 -12.89
CA PRO A 87 9.51 -6.16 -13.13
C PRO A 87 8.33 -5.99 -12.16
N GLY A 88 8.63 -5.74 -10.87
CA GLY A 88 7.62 -5.46 -9.85
C GLY A 88 6.84 -4.14 -10.04
N CYS A 89 7.40 -3.19 -10.79
CA CYS A 89 6.77 -1.91 -11.13
C CYS A 89 6.09 -1.92 -12.51
N THR A 90 6.28 -2.95 -13.32
CA THR A 90 5.73 -3.01 -14.68
C THR A 90 4.76 -4.16 -14.86
N SER A 91 4.66 -5.06 -13.87
CA SER A 91 3.90 -6.31 -13.98
C SER A 91 4.36 -7.16 -15.18
N LEU A 92 5.63 -7.01 -15.58
CA LEU A 92 6.33 -7.81 -16.61
C LEU A 92 7.14 -8.94 -15.96
#